data_AF-A0A1Q8TPG3-F1
#
_entry.id   AF-A0A1Q8TPG3-F1
#
_cell.length_a   1.000
_cell.length_b   1.000
_cell.length_c   1.000
_cell.angle_alpha   90.00
_cell.angle_beta   90.00
_cell.angle_gamma   90.00
#
_symmetry.space_group_name_H-M   'P 1'
#
loop_
_entity.id
_entity.type
_entity.pdbx_description
1 polymer ?
#
loop_
_entity_poly.entity_id
_entity_poly.type
_entity_poly.pdbx_seq_one_letter_code
_entity_poly.pdbx_strand_id
1 'polypeptide(L)'
;MTVWAWNSPYSGCWELDWERVEDLPTEATVRQELADDPEARSYASEITLCPAWGEITREARTLLKPGRAVILDTETTDLYGRTIEIAVIDAATGKKLMDTLVSPGDAEISDRARWVHGITDEMVADKRPFEKILPRLRKVTKGRIVCAYNAEFDRTVVLGDIARAGKKPMHLEPWSPGAAGTA
;
A
#
# COMPACT_ATOMS: atom_id res chain seq x y z
N MET A 1 -2.26 12.41 21.19
CA MET A 1 -2.17 13.17 19.93
C MET A 1 -0.75 13.05 19.41
N THR A 2 -0.58 12.51 18.19
CA THR A 2 0.73 12.55 17.53
C THR A 2 0.84 13.87 16.77
N VAL A 3 1.91 14.62 17.03
CA VAL A 3 2.26 15.85 16.31
C VAL A 3 3.50 15.57 15.48
N TRP A 4 3.53 16.08 14.26
CA TRP A 4 4.64 16.00 13.34
C TRP A 4 5.07 17.42 13.04
N ALA A 5 6.31 17.74 13.37
CA ALA A 5 6.90 19.03 13.10
C ALA A 5 8.29 18.84 12.54
N TRP A 6 8.65 19.64 11.56
CA TRP A 6 10.01 19.66 11.02
C TRP A 6 10.34 21.02 10.42
N ASN A 7 11.62 21.38 10.43
CA ASN A 7 12.11 22.54 9.71
C ASN A 7 12.41 22.11 8.27
N SER A 8 11.61 22.62 7.33
CA SER A 8 11.64 22.19 5.94
C SER A 8 12.73 22.93 5.17
N PRO A 9 13.73 22.23 4.59
CA PRO A 9 14.73 22.86 3.73
C PRO A 9 14.12 23.31 2.38
N TYR A 10 12.88 22.90 2.07
CA TYR A 10 12.20 23.24 0.82
C TYR A 10 11.41 24.55 0.92
N SER A 11 10.65 24.73 2.01
CA SER A 11 9.89 25.97 2.25
C SER A 11 10.67 27.01 3.05
N GLY A 12 11.75 26.61 3.75
CA GLY A 12 12.51 27.49 4.63
C GLY A 12 11.79 27.80 5.94
N CYS A 13 10.66 27.14 6.22
CA CYS A 13 9.79 27.39 7.36
C CYS A 13 9.64 26.14 8.22
N TRP A 14 9.14 26.33 9.44
CA TRP A 14 8.64 25.22 10.24
C TRP A 14 7.32 24.74 9.64
N GLU A 15 7.16 23.43 9.50
CA GLU A 15 5.93 22.81 9.01
C GLU A 15 5.41 21.89 10.09
N LEU A 16 4.12 22.03 10.42
CA LEU A 16 3.49 21.33 11.52
C LEU A 16 2.14 20.75 11.12
N ASP A 17 1.94 19.48 11.45
CA ASP A 17 0.65 18.82 11.36
C ASP A 17 0.44 17.84 12.52
N TRP A 18 -0.77 17.35 12.69
CA TRP A 18 -1.16 16.45 13.76
C TRP A 18 -2.21 15.45 13.30
N GLU A 19 -2.43 14.45 14.12
CA GLU A 19 -3.51 13.49 13.89
C GLU A 19 -4.87 14.19 14.01
N ARG A 20 -5.84 13.84 13.14
CA ARG A 20 -7.24 14.30 13.28
C ARG A 20 -8.06 13.15 13.87
N VAL A 21 -8.17 13.11 15.19
CA VAL A 21 -9.16 12.29 15.90
C VAL A 21 -10.20 13.19 16.55
N GLU A 22 -11.33 12.61 16.91
CA GLU A 22 -12.39 13.30 17.66
C GLU A 22 -11.78 14.00 18.88
N ASP A 23 -12.25 15.22 19.19
CA ASP A 23 -11.78 16.09 20.28
C ASP A 23 -10.36 16.70 20.15
N LEU A 24 -9.70 16.62 18.98
CA LEU A 24 -8.43 17.32 18.73
C LEU A 24 -8.61 18.73 18.13
N PRO A 25 -7.64 19.64 18.38
CA PRO A 25 -7.75 21.03 17.97
C PRO A 25 -7.84 21.17 16.45
N THR A 26 -8.67 22.12 16.02
CA THR A 26 -8.75 22.54 14.62
C THR A 26 -7.52 23.34 14.23
N GLU A 27 -7.29 23.57 12.93
CA GLU A 27 -6.21 24.47 12.51
C GLU A 27 -6.37 25.87 13.10
N ALA A 28 -7.60 26.38 13.16
CA ALA A 28 -7.88 27.67 13.77
C ALA A 28 -7.53 27.69 15.27
N THR A 29 -7.81 26.59 15.98
CA THR A 29 -7.46 26.43 17.39
C THR A 29 -5.94 26.45 17.57
N VAL A 30 -5.20 25.62 16.83
CA VAL A 30 -3.72 25.57 16.91
C VAL A 30 -3.11 26.92 16.55
N ARG A 31 -3.65 27.61 15.53
CA ARG A 31 -3.18 28.95 15.14
C ARG A 31 -3.37 29.97 16.26
N GLN A 32 -4.50 29.91 16.96
CA GLN A 32 -4.76 30.79 18.10
C GLN A 32 -3.83 30.48 19.27
N GLU A 33 -3.63 29.20 19.60
CA GLU A 33 -2.72 28.77 20.66
C GLU A 33 -1.27 29.22 20.39
N LEU A 34 -0.79 29.12 19.14
CA LEU A 34 0.53 29.62 18.76
C LEU A 34 0.65 31.15 18.91
N ALA A 35 -0.43 31.90 18.69
CA ALA A 35 -0.43 33.35 18.82
C ALA A 35 -0.46 33.83 20.29
N ASP A 36 -1.08 33.02 21.17
CA ASP A 36 -1.22 33.29 22.60
C ASP A 36 -0.01 32.81 23.41
N ASP A 37 0.80 31.88 22.87
CA ASP A 37 1.97 31.34 23.53
C ASP A 37 3.15 32.36 23.58
N PRO A 38 3.70 32.68 24.77
CA PRO A 38 4.76 33.67 24.91
C PRO A 38 6.06 33.35 24.15
N GLU A 39 6.38 32.07 23.95
CA GLU A 39 7.62 31.62 23.31
C GLU A 39 7.43 31.41 21.80
N ALA A 40 6.27 30.88 21.38
CA ALA A 40 5.99 30.57 20.00
C ALA A 40 5.45 31.77 19.20
N ARG A 41 4.83 32.77 19.83
CA ARG A 41 4.14 33.85 19.11
C ARG A 41 5.00 34.62 18.12
N SER A 42 6.29 34.81 18.42
CA SER A 42 7.21 35.51 17.51
C SER A 42 7.50 34.73 16.25
N TYR A 43 7.32 33.41 16.29
CA TYR A 43 7.56 32.47 15.20
C TYR A 43 6.26 31.98 14.55
N ALA A 44 5.08 32.37 15.06
CA ALA A 44 3.81 31.85 14.59
C ALA A 44 3.57 32.07 13.08
N SER A 45 4.07 33.18 12.52
CA SER A 45 4.03 33.45 11.07
C SER A 45 5.01 32.62 10.25
N GLU A 46 6.03 32.04 10.87
CA GLU A 46 7.03 31.15 10.26
C GLU A 46 6.65 29.67 10.34
N ILE A 47 5.51 29.35 10.99
CA ILE A 47 4.98 28.00 11.11
C ILE A 47 3.83 27.80 10.12
N THR A 48 4.06 26.92 9.15
CA THR A 48 3.03 26.43 8.23
C THR A 48 2.26 25.29 8.87
N LEU A 49 0.96 25.50 9.12
CA LEU A 49 0.05 24.46 9.61
C LEU A 49 -0.56 23.68 8.44
N CYS A 50 -0.85 22.40 8.67
CA CYS A 50 -1.57 21.54 7.70
C CYS A 50 -0.93 21.47 6.30
N PRO A 51 0.40 21.32 6.16
CA PRO A 51 1.07 21.25 4.86
C PRO A 51 0.63 20.03 4.04
N ALA A 52 0.90 20.04 2.74
CA ALA A 52 0.52 18.96 1.82
C ALA A 52 1.05 17.57 2.24
N TRP A 53 2.28 17.48 2.78
CA TRP A 53 2.80 16.21 3.29
C TRP A 53 2.01 15.69 4.50
N GLY A 54 1.41 16.59 5.28
CA GLY A 54 0.60 16.24 6.43
C GLY A 54 -0.72 15.60 6.03
N GLU A 55 -1.34 16.07 4.93
CA GLU A 55 -2.48 15.41 4.29
C GLU A 55 -2.13 14.00 3.82
N ILE A 56 -1.06 13.86 3.04
CA ILE A 56 -0.54 12.57 2.57
C ILE A 56 -0.27 11.63 3.75
N THR A 57 0.31 12.16 4.83
CA THR A 57 0.62 11.40 6.04
C THR A 57 -0.64 10.88 6.72
N ARG A 58 -1.70 11.70 6.79
CA ARG A 58 -3.00 11.26 7.33
C ARG A 58 -3.61 10.18 6.46
N GLU A 59 -3.63 10.37 5.14
CA GLU A 59 -4.16 9.38 4.20
C GLU A 59 -3.41 8.05 4.31
N ALA A 60 -2.07 8.08 4.29
CA ALA A 60 -1.23 6.89 4.45
C ALA A 60 -1.53 6.17 5.78
N ARG A 61 -1.71 6.91 6.88
CA ARG A 61 -2.11 6.34 8.17
C ARG A 61 -3.48 5.67 8.14
N THR A 62 -4.41 6.11 7.29
CA THR A 62 -5.71 5.43 7.16
C THR A 62 -5.58 4.02 6.58
N LEU A 63 -4.55 3.75 5.78
CA LEU A 63 -4.27 2.41 5.24
C LEU A 63 -3.87 1.43 6.35
N LEU A 64 -3.26 1.93 7.43
CA LEU A 64 -2.84 1.16 8.59
C LEU A 64 -3.97 0.93 9.62
N LYS A 65 -5.18 1.42 9.38
CA LYS A 65 -6.32 1.10 10.25
C LYS A 65 -6.78 -0.35 10.00
N PRO A 66 -7.23 -1.08 11.04
CA PRO A 66 -7.65 -2.47 10.91
C PRO A 66 -8.67 -2.69 9.77
N GLY A 67 -8.37 -3.65 8.90
CA GLY A 67 -9.25 -4.04 7.79
C GLY A 67 -9.32 -3.05 6.63
N ARG A 68 -8.52 -1.98 6.61
CA ARG A 68 -8.55 -0.99 5.51
C ARG A 68 -7.73 -1.39 4.29
N ALA A 69 -6.53 -1.91 4.50
CA ALA A 69 -5.64 -2.26 3.40
C ALA A 69 -4.91 -3.59 3.63
N VAL A 70 -4.40 -4.14 2.54
CA VAL A 70 -3.42 -5.23 2.51
C VAL A 70 -2.25 -4.82 1.64
N ILE A 71 -1.08 -5.35 1.95
CA ILE A 71 0.09 -5.23 1.07
C ILE A 71 0.21 -6.55 0.30
N LEU A 72 0.33 -6.46 -1.02
CA LEU A 72 0.48 -7.57 -1.95
C LEU A 72 1.80 -7.45 -2.69
N ASP A 73 2.42 -8.59 -2.93
CA ASP A 73 3.65 -8.71 -3.71
C ASP A 73 3.60 -10.02 -4.53
N THR A 74 4.21 -10.01 -5.71
CA THR A 74 4.29 -11.15 -6.62
C THR A 74 5.71 -11.39 -7.12
N GLU A 75 6.07 -12.66 -7.23
CA GLU A 75 7.22 -13.09 -8.03
C GLU A 75 6.71 -13.79 -9.28
N THR A 76 7.42 -13.63 -10.39
CA THR A 76 6.95 -14.03 -11.72
C THR A 76 7.99 -14.76 -12.54
N THR A 77 7.54 -15.63 -13.45
CA THR A 77 8.44 -16.38 -14.36
C THR A 77 9.34 -15.50 -15.23
N ASP A 78 8.91 -14.28 -15.56
CA ASP A 78 9.66 -13.25 -16.28
C ASP A 78 8.99 -11.89 -16.05
N LEU A 79 9.52 -10.79 -16.60
CA LEU A 79 8.85 -9.49 -16.56
C LEU A 79 7.45 -9.57 -17.20
N TYR A 80 6.40 -9.43 -16.38
CA TYR A 80 4.99 -9.66 -16.75
C TYR A 80 4.63 -11.11 -17.13
N GLY A 81 5.40 -12.08 -16.64
CA GLY A 81 5.17 -13.52 -16.79
C GLY A 81 3.97 -14.05 -15.97
N ARG A 82 4.02 -15.33 -15.61
CA ARG A 82 3.03 -15.95 -14.71
C ARG A 82 3.48 -15.82 -13.27
N THR A 83 2.54 -15.61 -12.35
CA THR A 83 2.81 -15.60 -10.90
C THR A 83 3.34 -16.96 -10.46
N ILE A 84 4.49 -16.95 -9.78
CA ILE A 84 5.12 -18.13 -9.15
C ILE A 84 5.17 -18.02 -7.62
N GLU A 85 5.01 -16.82 -7.08
CA GLU A 85 4.76 -16.58 -5.66
C GLU A 85 3.79 -15.43 -5.50
N ILE A 86 2.93 -15.51 -4.48
CA ILE A 86 2.10 -14.39 -4.08
C ILE A 86 2.02 -14.28 -2.56
N ALA A 87 2.37 -13.10 -2.05
CA ALA A 87 2.29 -12.76 -0.64
C ALA A 87 1.23 -11.68 -0.42
N VAL A 88 0.45 -11.82 0.66
CA VAL A 88 -0.51 -10.82 1.11
C VAL A 88 -0.43 -10.71 2.63
N ILE A 89 -0.16 -9.51 3.11
CA ILE A 89 -0.16 -9.19 4.55
C ILE A 89 -1.23 -8.15 4.89
N ASP A 90 -1.77 -8.23 6.10
CA ASP A 90 -2.62 -7.19 6.65
C ASP A 90 -1.79 -5.93 6.94
N ALA A 91 -2.17 -4.78 6.36
CA ALA A 91 -1.36 -3.57 6.44
C ALA A 91 -1.27 -3.00 7.86
N ALA A 92 -2.31 -3.21 8.69
CA ALA A 92 -2.35 -2.67 10.06
C ALA A 92 -1.47 -3.46 11.02
N THR A 93 -1.44 -4.80 10.86
CA THR A 93 -0.84 -5.72 11.83
C THR A 93 0.45 -6.39 11.34
N GLY A 94 0.74 -6.33 10.04
CA GLY A 94 1.80 -7.10 9.40
C GLY A 94 1.51 -8.61 9.35
N LYS A 95 0.31 -9.05 9.75
CA LYS A 95 -0.04 -10.47 9.79
C LYS A 95 -0.11 -11.04 8.39
N LYS A 96 0.55 -12.17 8.19
CA LYS A 96 0.49 -12.95 6.95
C LYS A 96 -0.92 -13.51 6.70
N LEU A 97 -1.57 -13.08 5.62
CA LEU A 97 -2.89 -13.57 5.19
C LEU A 97 -2.77 -14.64 4.10
N MET A 98 -1.75 -14.51 3.25
CA MET A 98 -1.40 -15.43 2.18
C MET A 98 0.09 -15.32 1.90
N ASP A 99 0.72 -16.45 1.61
CA ASP A 99 2.13 -16.57 1.25
C ASP A 99 2.25 -18.00 0.74
N THR A 100 2.42 -18.12 -0.57
CA THR A 100 2.42 -19.41 -1.25
C THR A 100 3.12 -19.28 -2.59
N LEU A 101 3.90 -20.31 -2.88
CA LEU A 101 4.31 -20.61 -4.24
C LEU A 101 3.10 -21.05 -5.08
N VAL A 102 3.18 -20.78 -6.38
CA VAL A 102 2.15 -21.03 -7.38
C VAL A 102 2.81 -21.76 -8.54
N SER A 103 2.20 -22.85 -9.01
CA SER A 103 2.69 -23.52 -10.21
C SER A 103 2.34 -22.67 -11.43
N PRO A 104 3.33 -22.28 -12.25
CA PRO A 104 3.09 -21.55 -13.49
C PRO A 104 2.60 -22.47 -14.62
N GLY A 105 2.40 -23.77 -14.37
CA GLY A 105 2.05 -24.76 -15.38
C GLY A 105 3.25 -25.08 -16.26
N ASP A 106 3.12 -24.81 -17.56
CA ASP A 106 4.12 -25.08 -18.60
C ASP A 106 5.11 -23.92 -18.82
N ALA A 107 4.98 -22.80 -18.11
CA ALA A 107 5.90 -21.67 -18.26
C ALA A 107 7.15 -21.86 -17.38
N GLU A 108 8.32 -21.70 -17.99
CA GLU A 108 9.62 -21.77 -17.32
C GLU A 108 10.02 -20.42 -16.70
N ILE A 109 10.73 -20.47 -15.58
CA ILE A 109 11.29 -19.28 -14.92
C ILE A 109 12.57 -18.86 -15.66
N SER A 110 12.59 -17.62 -16.18
CA SER A 110 13.76 -17.06 -16.87
C SER A 110 14.96 -16.94 -15.93
N ASP A 111 16.18 -17.07 -16.47
CA ASP A 111 17.42 -16.93 -15.68
C ASP A 111 17.49 -15.58 -14.97
N ARG A 112 16.98 -14.52 -15.61
CA ARG A 112 16.94 -13.18 -15.02
C ARG A 112 15.98 -13.12 -13.85
N ALA A 113 14.77 -13.66 -13.99
CA ALA A 113 13.80 -13.70 -12.89
C ALA A 113 14.37 -14.52 -11.72
N ARG A 114 14.87 -15.72 -12.00
CA ARG A 114 15.52 -16.60 -11.01
C ARG A 114 16.67 -15.91 -10.29
N TRP A 115 17.47 -15.11 -11.00
CA TRP A 115 18.56 -14.34 -10.39
C TRP A 115 18.05 -13.26 -9.41
N VAL A 116 16.89 -12.66 -9.68
CA VAL A 116 16.28 -11.63 -8.82
C VAL A 116 15.67 -12.25 -7.55
N HIS A 117 14.82 -13.26 -7.69
CA HIS A 117 13.99 -13.76 -6.59
C HIS A 117 14.43 -15.13 -6.03
N GLY A 118 15.31 -15.86 -6.73
CA GLY A 118 15.89 -17.12 -6.25
C GLY A 118 14.98 -18.36 -6.31
N ILE A 119 13.81 -18.26 -6.94
CA ILE A 119 12.82 -19.36 -7.03
C ILE A 119 13.12 -20.19 -8.27
N THR A 120 13.20 -21.51 -8.11
CA THR A 120 13.48 -22.44 -9.21
C THR A 120 12.21 -23.16 -9.69
N ASP A 121 12.25 -23.70 -10.91
CA ASP A 121 11.12 -24.47 -11.47
C ASP A 121 10.77 -25.67 -10.57
N GLU A 122 11.77 -26.31 -9.95
CA GLU A 122 11.57 -27.43 -9.04
C GLU A 122 10.80 -27.02 -7.78
N MET A 123 10.98 -25.78 -7.29
CA MET A 123 10.26 -25.28 -6.12
C MET A 123 8.76 -25.11 -6.39
N VAL A 124 8.37 -24.87 -7.65
CA VAL A 124 7.00 -24.55 -8.05
C VAL A 124 6.28 -25.68 -8.80
N ALA A 125 7.01 -26.70 -9.25
CA ALA A 125 6.48 -27.78 -10.09
C ALA A 125 5.29 -28.54 -9.48
N ASP A 126 5.31 -28.80 -8.17
CA ASP A 126 4.27 -29.53 -7.43
C ASP A 126 3.23 -28.61 -6.76
N LYS A 127 3.33 -27.29 -6.98
CA LYS A 127 2.49 -26.30 -6.29
C LYS A 127 1.12 -26.16 -6.96
N ARG A 128 0.20 -25.50 -6.25
CA ARG A 128 -1.14 -25.26 -6.77
C ARG A 128 -1.08 -24.24 -7.91
N PRO A 129 -1.78 -24.45 -9.02
CA PRO A 129 -1.87 -23.45 -10.08
C PRO A 129 -2.75 -22.28 -9.65
N PHE A 130 -2.64 -21.16 -10.37
CA PHE A 130 -3.21 -19.87 -9.98
C PHE A 130 -4.73 -19.92 -9.71
N GLU A 131 -5.49 -20.64 -10.54
CA GLU A 131 -6.94 -20.74 -10.39
C GLU A 131 -7.38 -21.42 -9.08
N LYS A 132 -6.50 -22.23 -8.49
CA LYS A 132 -6.74 -22.90 -7.20
C LYS A 132 -6.43 -21.99 -6.02
N ILE A 133 -5.62 -20.95 -6.18
CA ILE A 133 -5.29 -19.98 -5.10
C ILE A 133 -6.16 -18.72 -5.18
N LEU A 134 -6.72 -18.41 -6.35
CA LEU A 134 -7.56 -17.24 -6.60
C LEU A 134 -8.74 -17.06 -5.61
N PRO A 135 -9.47 -18.12 -5.17
CA PRO A 135 -10.52 -17.96 -4.16
C PRO A 135 -9.99 -17.42 -2.82
N ARG A 136 -8.78 -17.83 -2.41
CA ARG A 136 -8.14 -17.31 -1.19
C ARG A 136 -7.69 -15.88 -1.39
N LEU A 137 -7.04 -15.57 -2.52
CA LEU A 137 -6.62 -14.21 -2.87
C LEU A 137 -7.80 -13.24 -2.78
N ARG A 138 -8.92 -13.58 -3.44
CA ARG A 138 -10.15 -12.78 -3.37
C ARG A 138 -10.66 -12.61 -1.93
N LYS A 139 -10.63 -13.68 -1.12
CA LYS A 139 -11.09 -13.61 0.28
C LYS A 139 -10.24 -12.63 1.11
N VAL A 140 -8.92 -12.66 0.95
CA VAL A 140 -8.01 -11.83 1.75
C VAL A 140 -7.97 -10.37 1.28
N THR A 141 -8.29 -10.09 0.00
CA THR A 141 -8.33 -8.72 -0.53
C THR A 141 -9.73 -8.08 -0.51
N LYS A 142 -10.81 -8.85 -0.32
CA LYS A 142 -12.19 -8.33 -0.39
C LYS A 142 -12.42 -7.19 0.61
N GLY A 143 -12.90 -6.05 0.09
CA GLY A 143 -13.25 -4.87 0.89
C GLY A 143 -12.04 -4.08 1.42
N ARG A 144 -10.83 -4.40 0.94
CA ARG A 144 -9.58 -3.76 1.35
C ARG A 144 -8.92 -3.09 0.14
N ILE A 145 -8.20 -1.99 0.40
CA ILE A 145 -7.29 -1.40 -0.59
C ILE A 145 -6.09 -2.34 -0.72
N VAL A 146 -5.69 -2.66 -1.96
CA VAL A 146 -4.50 -3.46 -2.22
C VAL A 146 -3.35 -2.51 -2.52
N CYS A 147 -2.35 -2.49 -1.65
CA CYS A 147 -1.13 -1.72 -1.78
C CYS A 147 -0.01 -2.62 -2.28
N ALA A 148 0.86 -2.09 -3.14
CA ALA A 148 2.05 -2.77 -3.65
C ALA A 148 3.08 -1.70 -4.03
N TYR A 149 4.37 -2.05 -4.07
CA TYR A 149 5.43 -1.09 -4.35
C TYR A 149 5.33 -0.53 -5.78
N ASN A 150 5.07 -1.40 -6.75
CA ASN A 150 4.76 -1.04 -8.13
C ASN A 150 3.38 -1.60 -8.50
N ALA A 151 2.33 -1.01 -7.92
CA ALA A 151 0.98 -1.57 -7.98
C ALA A 151 0.48 -1.89 -9.40
N GLU A 152 0.90 -1.15 -10.43
CA GLU A 152 0.51 -1.46 -11.81
C GLU A 152 1.14 -2.76 -12.32
N PHE A 153 2.36 -3.08 -11.89
CA PHE A 153 3.02 -4.34 -12.24
C PHE A 153 2.25 -5.53 -11.66
N ASP A 154 2.06 -5.57 -10.34
CA ASP A 154 1.34 -6.65 -9.67
C ASP A 154 -0.10 -6.77 -10.19
N ARG A 155 -0.75 -5.63 -10.46
CA ARG A 155 -2.06 -5.57 -11.12
C ARG A 155 -2.06 -6.26 -12.46
N THR A 156 -1.13 -5.90 -13.32
CA THR A 156 -1.02 -6.47 -14.67
C THR A 156 -0.83 -7.98 -14.61
N VAL A 157 0.08 -8.45 -13.75
CA VAL A 157 0.38 -9.88 -13.58
C VAL A 157 -0.85 -10.64 -13.06
N VAL A 158 -1.46 -10.18 -11.97
CA VAL A 158 -2.63 -10.83 -11.35
C VAL A 158 -3.81 -10.88 -12.31
N LEU A 159 -4.09 -9.80 -13.05
CA LEU A 159 -5.17 -9.79 -14.05
C LEU A 159 -4.85 -10.71 -15.23
N GLY A 160 -3.58 -10.76 -15.66
CA GLY A 160 -3.10 -11.70 -16.67
C GLY A 160 -3.35 -13.16 -16.28
N ASP A 161 -3.02 -13.55 -15.04
CA ASP A 161 -3.26 -14.91 -14.55
C ASP A 161 -4.75 -15.23 -14.35
N ILE A 162 -5.55 -14.27 -13.91
CA ILE A 162 -7.02 -14.40 -13.85
C ILE A 162 -7.59 -14.69 -15.25
N ALA A 163 -7.12 -13.96 -16.26
CA ALA A 163 -7.55 -14.13 -17.64
C ALA A 163 -7.11 -15.50 -18.19
N ARG A 164 -5.85 -15.90 -17.98
CA ARG A 164 -5.33 -17.24 -18.35
C ARG A 164 -6.12 -18.38 -17.70
N ALA A 165 -6.57 -18.19 -16.46
CA ALA A 165 -7.42 -19.13 -15.73
C ALA A 165 -8.89 -19.16 -16.20
N GLY A 166 -9.28 -18.32 -17.17
CA GLY A 166 -10.65 -18.19 -17.65
C GLY A 166 -11.62 -17.70 -16.56
N LYS A 167 -11.15 -16.86 -15.63
CA LYS A 167 -11.95 -16.31 -14.52
C LYS A 167 -12.20 -14.82 -14.72
N LYS A 168 -13.24 -14.30 -14.04
CA LYS A 168 -13.50 -12.85 -13.99
C LYS A 168 -12.69 -12.19 -12.86
N PRO A 169 -12.21 -10.96 -13.01
CA PRO A 169 -11.41 -10.30 -11.96
C PRO A 169 -12.19 -9.98 -10.68
N MET A 170 -13.51 -9.72 -10.77
CA MET A 170 -14.32 -9.28 -9.63
C MET A 170 -13.73 -8.00 -8.99
N HIS A 171 -13.67 -7.88 -7.67
CA HIS A 171 -13.14 -6.68 -6.99
C HIS A 171 -11.63 -6.47 -7.17
N LEU A 172 -10.93 -7.37 -7.84
CA LEU A 172 -9.55 -7.16 -8.26
C LEU A 172 -9.46 -6.24 -9.50
N GLU A 173 -10.60 -5.92 -10.14
CA GLU A 173 -10.70 -4.87 -11.17
C GLU A 173 -12.00 -4.03 -10.99
N PRO A 174 -11.90 -2.69 -10.90
CA PRO A 174 -10.67 -1.91 -10.91
C PRO A 174 -9.87 -2.13 -9.61
N TRP A 175 -8.57 -2.33 -9.74
CA TRP A 175 -7.66 -2.21 -8.62
C TRP A 175 -7.58 -0.72 -8.33
N SER A 176 -8.37 -0.23 -7.37
CA SER A 176 -8.33 1.18 -6.98
C SER A 176 -6.96 1.47 -6.36
N PRO A 177 -6.11 2.28 -7.00
CA PRO A 177 -4.81 2.64 -6.46
C PRO A 177 -5.04 3.73 -5.42
N GLY A 178 -5.65 3.41 -4.28
CA GLY A 178 -5.74 4.32 -3.13
C GLY A 178 -6.14 5.77 -3.43
N ALA A 179 -6.92 6.04 -4.49
CA ALA A 179 -7.46 7.37 -4.72
C ALA A 179 -8.53 7.61 -3.66
N ALA A 180 -8.11 8.20 -2.55
CA ALA A 180 -9.01 9.03 -1.76
C ALA A 180 -9.66 10.02 -2.74
N GLY A 181 -10.99 10.04 -2.75
CA GLY A 181 -11.76 10.71 -3.76
C GLY A 181 -11.45 12.20 -3.83
N THR A 182 -11.22 12.69 -5.05
CA THR A 182 -11.65 14.03 -5.41
C THR A 182 -13.18 14.00 -5.51
N ALA A 183 -13.86 14.51 -4.49
CA ALA A 183 -15.23 15.00 -4.56
C ALA A 183 -15.36 16.19 -3.61
#